data_AF-A0A924K070-F1
#
_entry.id   AF-A0A924K070-F1
#
_cell.length_a   1.000
_cell.length_b   1.000
_cell.length_c   1.000
_cell.angle_alpha   90.00
_cell.angle_beta   90.00
_cell.angle_gamma   90.00
#
_symmetry.space_group_name_H-M   'P 1'
#
loop_
_entity.id
_entity.type
_entity.pdbx_description
1 polymer ?
#
loop_
_entity_poly.entity_id
_entity_poly.type
_entity_poly.pdbx_seq_one_letter_code
_entity_poly.pdbx_strand_id
1 'polypeptide(L)'
;GFGDAVTPAPQVISYPVLLHDLPAPQLRAYPKYTVVAEKFHAVCLLGLSNTRMKDYFDLWVLLHDKTLDPLELRRAIEATFERRKMALPSCAPCLPSGLSDQFAEDALKQTQWNAFLRKNRLGAIALADVVTRLRKEFEMIGVI
;
A
#
# COMPACT_ATOMS: atom_id res chain seq x y z
N GLY A 1 2.66 1.38 -11.50
CA GLY A 1 2.41 0.97 -12.92
C GLY A 1 3.25 1.83 -13.85
N PHE A 2 3.33 1.54 -15.17
CA PHE A 2 4.05 2.45 -16.08
C PHE A 2 3.37 3.82 -16.11
N GLY A 3 4.10 4.90 -15.77
CA GLY A 3 3.63 6.29 -15.83
C GLY A 3 3.18 6.94 -14.51
N ASP A 4 3.28 6.22 -13.40
CA ASP A 4 3.00 6.75 -12.05
C ASP A 4 4.09 7.72 -11.55
N ALA A 5 3.71 8.65 -10.67
CA ALA A 5 4.65 9.57 -10.06
C ALA A 5 5.58 8.78 -9.11
N VAL A 6 6.88 8.78 -9.38
CA VAL A 6 7.86 8.12 -8.52
C VAL A 6 8.44 9.14 -7.55
N THR A 7 8.02 9.06 -6.29
CA THR A 7 8.42 10.00 -5.23
C THR A 7 8.82 9.21 -3.98
N PRO A 8 10.05 9.38 -3.46
CA PRO A 8 11.18 10.14 -4.02
C PRO A 8 11.66 9.55 -5.35
N ALA A 9 12.61 10.21 -6.02
CA ALA A 9 13.19 9.66 -7.26
C ALA A 9 13.68 8.20 -7.06
N PRO A 10 13.61 7.33 -8.08
CA PRO A 10 14.07 5.95 -7.97
C PRO A 10 15.50 5.89 -7.43
N GLN A 11 15.70 5.14 -6.35
CA GLN A 11 17.04 4.92 -5.80
C GLN A 11 17.70 3.75 -6.52
N VAL A 12 18.98 3.90 -6.84
CA VAL A 12 19.80 2.80 -7.36
C VAL A 12 20.17 1.92 -6.19
N ILE A 13 19.73 0.66 -6.20
CA ILE A 13 20.16 -0.36 -5.26
C ILE A 13 21.13 -1.33 -5.96
N SER A 14 22.17 -1.74 -5.25
CA SER A 14 23.03 -2.85 -5.66
C SER A 14 22.41 -4.15 -5.19
N TYR A 15 22.03 -5.02 -6.11
CA TYR A 15 21.54 -6.35 -5.76
C TYR A 15 22.72 -7.31 -5.52
N PRO A 16 22.70 -8.14 -4.47
CA PRO A 16 23.77 -9.09 -4.21
C PRO A 16 23.89 -10.10 -5.36
N VAL A 17 25.11 -10.28 -5.85
CA VAL A 17 25.39 -11.23 -6.93
C VAL A 17 25.48 -12.65 -6.38
N LEU A 18 24.81 -13.59 -7.07
CA LEU A 18 24.95 -15.02 -6.81
C LEU A 18 26.26 -15.59 -7.38
N LEU A 19 26.92 -14.86 -8.29
CA LEU A 19 28.19 -15.20 -8.91
C LEU A 19 29.21 -14.11 -8.58
N HIS A 20 30.29 -14.50 -7.90
CA HIS A 20 31.25 -13.59 -7.29
C HIS A 20 32.06 -12.78 -8.32
N ASP A 21 32.08 -13.24 -9.57
CA ASP A 21 32.91 -12.71 -10.66
C ASP A 21 32.18 -11.68 -11.54
N LEU A 22 30.93 -11.34 -11.23
CA LEU A 22 30.13 -10.38 -11.99
C LEU A 22 29.90 -9.09 -11.18
N PRO A 23 29.92 -7.91 -11.83
CA PRO A 23 29.60 -6.65 -11.15
C PRO A 23 28.16 -6.67 -10.65
N ALA A 24 27.93 -6.12 -9.45
CA ALA A 24 26.60 -6.06 -8.87
C ALA A 24 25.63 -5.28 -9.78
N PRO A 25 24.51 -5.87 -10.23
CA PRO A 25 23.58 -5.17 -11.09
C PRO A 25 22.96 -3.99 -10.33
N GLN A 26 22.98 -2.83 -10.97
CA GLN A 26 22.32 -1.63 -10.49
C GLN A 26 20.84 -1.70 -10.86
N LEU A 27 19.98 -1.92 -9.87
CA LEU A 27 18.53 -1.91 -10.05
C LEU A 27 18.00 -0.54 -9.64
N ARG A 28 17.13 0.04 -10.46
CA ARG A 28 16.27 1.13 -10.01
C ARG A 28 15.18 0.53 -9.12
N ALA A 29 15.36 0.62 -7.81
CA ALA A 29 14.31 0.23 -6.88
C ALA A 29 13.20 1.26 -6.96
N TYR A 30 11.97 0.79 -7.18
CA TYR A 30 10.81 1.62 -6.90
C TYR A 30 10.82 1.95 -5.41
N PRO A 31 10.79 3.24 -5.04
CA PRO A 31 10.73 3.63 -3.64
C PRO A 31 9.50 2.98 -2.99
N LYS A 32 9.70 2.40 -1.81
CA LYS A 32 8.62 1.80 -1.00
C LYS A 32 7.44 2.78 -0.84
N TYR A 33 7.74 4.07 -0.74
CA TYR A 33 6.79 5.18 -0.70
C TYR A 33 5.79 5.17 -1.88
N THR A 34 6.28 5.14 -3.13
CA THR A 34 5.42 5.08 -4.33
C THR A 34 4.55 3.84 -4.34
N VAL A 35 5.10 2.68 -3.92
CA VAL A 35 4.33 1.43 -3.88
C VAL A 35 3.17 1.54 -2.89
N VAL A 36 3.42 2.09 -1.70
CA VAL A 36 2.37 2.36 -0.71
C VAL A 36 1.33 3.34 -1.26
N ALA A 37 1.77 4.43 -1.89
CA ALA A 37 0.89 5.44 -2.46
C ALA A 37 -0.02 4.90 -3.58
N GLU A 38 0.52 4.11 -4.50
CA GLU A 38 -0.25 3.49 -5.58
C GLU A 38 -1.31 2.52 -5.06
N LYS A 39 -0.96 1.72 -4.04
CA LYS A 39 -1.87 0.75 -3.41
C LYS A 39 -2.96 1.46 -2.60
N PHE A 40 -2.59 2.47 -1.82
CA PHE A 40 -3.55 3.28 -1.08
C PHE A 40 -4.54 3.97 -2.02
N HIS A 41 -4.06 4.57 -3.12
CA HIS A 41 -4.94 5.12 -4.15
C HIS A 41 -5.91 4.07 -4.71
N ALA A 42 -5.44 2.84 -4.97
CA ALA A 42 -6.32 1.77 -5.45
C ALA A 42 -7.39 1.39 -4.42
N VAL A 43 -7.05 1.35 -3.13
CA VAL A 43 -8.01 1.13 -2.03
C VAL A 43 -9.08 2.22 -2.00
N CYS A 44 -8.68 3.50 -2.12
CA CYS A 44 -9.61 4.62 -2.16
C CYS A 44 -10.51 4.60 -3.41
N LEU A 45 -9.93 4.33 -4.58
CA LEU A 45 -10.64 4.31 -5.85
C LEU A 45 -11.66 3.16 -5.94
N LEU A 46 -11.27 1.95 -5.53
CA LEU A 46 -12.10 0.76 -5.70
C LEU A 46 -13.14 0.59 -4.58
N GLY A 47 -12.83 1.09 -3.38
CA GLY A 47 -13.76 1.08 -2.25
C GLY A 47 -14.31 -0.32 -1.94
N LEU A 48 -15.62 -0.42 -1.71
CA LEU A 48 -16.33 -1.68 -1.45
C LEU A 48 -16.20 -2.73 -2.58
N SER A 49 -15.95 -2.28 -3.82
CA SER A 49 -15.78 -3.18 -4.96
C SER A 49 -14.37 -3.78 -5.05
N ASN A 50 -13.45 -3.40 -4.15
CA ASN A 50 -12.07 -3.86 -4.22
C ASN A 50 -11.95 -5.38 -3.97
N THR A 51 -11.30 -6.09 -4.90
CA THR A 51 -11.02 -7.54 -4.81
C THR A 51 -9.53 -7.83 -4.67
N ARG A 52 -8.68 -6.80 -4.66
CA ARG A 52 -7.22 -6.93 -4.63
C ARG A 52 -6.72 -7.15 -3.20
N MET A 53 -7.03 -8.29 -2.61
CA MET A 53 -6.64 -8.62 -1.22
C MET A 53 -5.14 -8.52 -0.96
N LYS A 54 -4.32 -8.80 -1.98
CA LYS A 54 -2.87 -8.63 -1.90
C LYS A 54 -2.46 -7.20 -1.57
N ASP A 55 -3.18 -6.18 -2.05
CA ASP A 55 -2.81 -4.79 -1.78
C ASP A 55 -2.94 -4.45 -0.29
N TYR A 56 -3.94 -4.98 0.41
CA TYR A 56 -4.09 -4.81 1.86
C TYR A 56 -2.96 -5.50 2.64
N PHE A 57 -2.57 -6.71 2.23
CA PHE A 57 -1.46 -7.42 2.86
C PHE A 57 -0.13 -6.70 2.62
N ASP A 58 0.14 -6.30 1.37
CA ASP A 58 1.36 -5.57 1.03
C ASP A 58 1.45 -4.25 1.81
N LEU A 59 0.35 -3.50 1.92
CA LEU A 59 0.28 -2.29 2.74
C LEU A 59 0.55 -2.58 4.22
N TRP A 60 -0.05 -3.63 4.77
CA TRP A 60 0.15 -4.04 6.17
C TRP A 60 1.62 -4.38 6.47
N VAL A 61 2.29 -5.07 5.54
CA VAL A 61 3.72 -5.38 5.66
C VAL A 61 4.57 -4.11 5.50
N LEU A 62 4.31 -3.30 4.46
CA LEU A 62 5.13 -2.12 4.15
C LEU A 62 5.03 -1.06 5.25
N LEU A 63 3.84 -0.82 5.82
CA LEU A 63 3.64 0.13 6.91
C LEU A 63 4.13 -0.41 8.27
N HIS A 64 4.54 -1.67 8.35
CA HIS A 64 5.26 -2.17 9.52
C HIS A 64 6.71 -1.67 9.55
N ASP A 65 7.27 -1.28 8.41
CA ASP A 65 8.64 -0.80 8.29
C ASP A 65 8.82 0.57 8.95
N LYS A 66 9.43 0.57 10.14
CA LYS A 66 9.69 1.78 10.92
C LYS A 66 10.77 2.69 10.33
N THR A 67 11.40 2.29 9.21
CA THR A 67 12.36 3.14 8.49
C THR A 67 11.69 4.08 7.49
N LEU A 68 10.38 3.91 7.21
CA LEU A 68 9.63 4.82 6.36
C LEU A 68 9.37 6.15 7.08
N ASP A 69 9.86 7.24 6.50
CA ASP A 69 9.55 8.58 6.97
C ASP A 69 8.09 8.92 6.65
N PRO A 70 7.24 9.22 7.65
CA PRO A 70 5.84 9.59 7.43
C PRO A 70 5.67 10.82 6.53
N LEU A 71 6.61 11.78 6.54
CA LEU A 71 6.51 12.99 5.73
C LEU A 71 6.76 12.69 4.25
N GLU A 72 7.78 11.89 3.94
CA GLU A 72 8.05 11.45 2.57
C GLU A 72 6.94 10.53 2.05
N LEU A 73 6.36 9.70 2.92
CA LEU A 73 5.20 8.89 2.56
C LEU A 73 3.98 9.73 2.20
N ARG A 74 3.69 10.76 3.00
CA ARG A 74 2.61 11.72 2.70
C ARG A 74 2.83 12.39 1.35
N ARG A 75 4.05 12.87 1.06
CA ARG A 75 4.39 13.50 -0.23
C ARG A 75 4.18 12.55 -1.40
N ALA A 76 4.57 11.29 -1.25
CA ALA A 76 4.36 10.28 -2.30
C ALA A 76 2.87 10.00 -2.55
N ILE A 77 2.07 9.98 -1.48
CA ILE A 77 0.61 9.84 -1.55
C ILE A 77 -0.01 11.04 -2.27
N GLU A 78 0.30 12.27 -1.84
CA GLU A 78 -0.16 13.52 -2.47
C GLU A 78 0.18 13.55 -3.97
N ALA A 79 1.44 13.29 -4.33
CA ALA A 79 1.89 13.28 -5.72
C ALA A 79 1.17 12.22 -6.57
N THR A 80 0.86 11.05 -6.00
CA THR A 80 0.15 9.98 -6.71
C THR A 80 -1.31 10.36 -6.96
N PHE A 81 -1.98 10.94 -5.96
CA PHE A 81 -3.36 11.38 -6.07
C PHE A 81 -3.51 12.53 -7.07
N GLU A 82 -2.61 13.51 -7.02
CA GLU A 82 -2.57 14.62 -7.99
C GLU A 82 -2.35 14.10 -9.43
N ARG A 83 -1.34 13.24 -9.63
CA ARG A 83 -1.04 12.61 -10.92
C ARG A 83 -2.24 11.89 -11.51
N ARG A 84 -3.01 11.20 -10.66
CA ARG A 84 -4.20 10.43 -11.03
C ARG A 84 -5.50 11.23 -10.99
N LYS A 85 -5.43 12.53 -10.71
CA LYS A 85 -6.56 13.48 -10.66
C LYS A 85 -7.67 13.03 -9.69
N MET A 86 -7.28 12.47 -8.55
CA MET A 86 -8.18 12.11 -7.47
C MET A 86 -7.88 13.01 -6.26
N ALA A 87 -8.92 13.57 -5.65
CA ALA A 87 -8.76 14.33 -4.41
C ALA A 87 -8.38 13.41 -3.25
N LEU A 88 -7.51 13.88 -2.36
CA LEU A 88 -7.20 13.15 -1.14
C LEU A 88 -8.42 13.10 -0.21
N PRO A 89 -8.64 11.97 0.50
CA PRO A 89 -9.71 11.86 1.48
C PRO A 89 -9.59 12.88 2.62
N SER A 90 -8.39 13.35 2.95
CA SER A 90 -8.17 14.36 4.00
C SER A 90 -8.86 15.72 3.76
N CYS A 91 -9.30 16.03 2.54
CA CYS A 91 -9.95 17.31 2.21
C CYS A 91 -11.42 17.42 2.69
N ALA A 92 -12.03 16.31 3.12
CA ALA A 92 -13.32 16.28 3.81
C ALA A 92 -13.37 14.96 4.58
N PRO A 93 -13.66 14.90 5.89
CA PRO A 93 -13.51 13.68 6.68
C PRO A 93 -14.39 12.57 6.13
N CYS A 94 -13.84 11.75 5.24
CA CYS A 94 -14.51 10.63 4.64
C CYS A 94 -13.52 9.47 4.66
N LEU A 95 -13.72 8.59 5.64
CA LEU A 95 -13.03 7.32 5.68
C LEU A 95 -13.28 6.62 4.33
N PRO A 96 -12.24 6.27 3.55
CA PRO A 96 -12.43 5.58 2.30
C PRO A 96 -13.23 4.29 2.53
N SER A 97 -14.24 4.03 1.71
CA SER A 97 -15.11 2.86 1.92
C SER A 97 -14.33 1.54 1.89
N GLY A 98 -13.20 1.48 1.18
CA GLY A 98 -12.27 0.34 1.19
C GLY A 98 -11.48 0.15 2.48
N LEU A 99 -11.54 1.10 3.41
CA LEU A 99 -10.99 1.05 4.77
C LEU A 99 -12.08 1.13 5.85
N SER A 100 -13.36 0.99 5.48
CA SER A 100 -14.50 1.01 6.41
C SER A 100 -14.69 -0.32 7.13
N ASP A 101 -15.41 -0.30 8.26
CA ASP A 101 -15.81 -1.52 8.97
C ASP A 101 -16.72 -2.38 8.08
N GLN A 102 -17.59 -1.75 7.28
CA GLN A 102 -18.41 -2.43 6.28
C GLN A 102 -17.55 -3.27 5.31
N PHE A 103 -16.42 -2.74 4.83
CA PHE A 103 -15.52 -3.52 3.97
C PHE A 103 -14.88 -4.68 4.73
N ALA A 104 -14.47 -4.44 5.97
CA ALA A 104 -13.76 -5.41 6.77
C ALA A 104 -14.66 -6.58 7.21
N GLU A 105 -15.94 -6.31 7.49
CA GLU A 105 -16.90 -7.30 7.99
C GLU A 105 -17.67 -8.01 6.87
N ASP A 106 -17.57 -7.53 5.64
CA ASP A 106 -18.24 -8.14 4.49
C ASP A 106 -17.82 -9.61 4.29
N ALA A 107 -18.81 -10.51 4.27
CA ALA A 107 -18.59 -11.95 4.20
C ALA A 107 -17.85 -12.40 2.92
N LEU A 108 -18.07 -11.69 1.81
CA LEU A 108 -17.39 -11.98 0.55
C LEU A 108 -15.94 -11.51 0.61
N LYS A 109 -15.64 -10.35 1.23
CA LYS A 109 -14.26 -9.89 1.47
C LYS A 109 -13.50 -10.82 2.41
N GLN A 110 -14.13 -11.27 3.48
CA GLN A 110 -13.57 -12.27 4.40
C GLN A 110 -13.22 -13.57 3.66
N THR A 111 -14.12 -14.04 2.79
CA THR A 111 -13.88 -15.23 1.96
C THR A 111 -12.70 -15.04 1.01
N GLN A 112 -12.64 -13.89 0.32
CA GLN A 112 -11.53 -13.55 -0.58
C GLN A 112 -10.19 -13.44 0.18
N TRP A 113 -10.20 -12.84 1.35
CA TRP A 113 -9.03 -12.69 2.21
C TRP A 113 -8.49 -14.03 2.70
N ASN A 114 -9.36 -14.90 3.22
CA ASN A 114 -8.98 -16.24 3.68
C ASN A 114 -8.45 -17.11 2.52
N ALA A 115 -9.07 -17.02 1.34
CA ALA A 115 -8.58 -17.70 0.15
C ALA A 115 -7.18 -17.19 -0.26
N PHE A 116 -6.95 -15.88 -0.19
CA PHE A 116 -5.64 -15.27 -0.44
C PHE A 116 -4.58 -15.76 0.56
N LEU A 117 -4.86 -15.74 1.86
CA LEU A 117 -3.92 -16.20 2.90
C LEU A 117 -3.55 -17.67 2.70
N ARG A 118 -4.55 -18.54 2.48
CA ARG A 118 -4.33 -19.98 2.25
C ARG A 118 -3.49 -20.25 1.01
N LYS A 119 -3.78 -19.57 -0.11
CA LYS A 119 -3.06 -19.74 -1.37
C LYS A 119 -1.57 -19.38 -1.23
N ASN A 120 -1.26 -18.38 -0.40
CA ASN A 120 0.11 -17.90 -0.19
C ASN A 120 0.77 -18.48 1.08
N ARG A 121 0.10 -19.38 1.81
CA ARG A 121 0.57 -19.98 3.08
C ARG A 121 0.99 -18.94 4.11
N LEU A 122 0.23 -17.86 4.20
CA LEU A 122 0.47 -16.76 5.14
C LEU A 122 -0.21 -17.02 6.48
N GLY A 123 0.30 -16.40 7.54
CA GLY A 123 -0.28 -16.51 8.88
C GLY A 123 -1.74 -16.06 8.91
N ALA A 124 -2.53 -16.67 9.81
CA ALA A 124 -3.93 -16.32 10.01
C ALA A 124 -4.02 -14.95 10.69
N ILE A 125 -4.23 -13.91 9.89
CA ILE A 125 -4.46 -12.52 10.32
C ILE A 125 -5.88 -12.16 9.91
N ALA A 126 -6.68 -11.57 10.80
CA ALA A 126 -8.03 -11.17 10.44
C ALA A 126 -8.00 -9.93 9.52
N LEU A 127 -8.88 -9.90 8.51
CA LEU A 127 -9.01 -8.73 7.62
C LEU A 127 -9.36 -7.45 8.41
N ALA A 128 -10.18 -7.58 9.45
CA ALA A 128 -10.54 -6.48 10.33
C ALA A 128 -9.33 -5.85 11.05
N ASP A 129 -8.41 -6.68 11.55
CA ASP A 129 -7.19 -6.19 12.20
C ASP A 129 -6.29 -5.45 11.20
N VAL A 130 -6.19 -5.97 9.97
CA VAL A 130 -5.46 -5.32 8.88
C VAL A 130 -6.07 -3.96 8.57
N VAL A 131 -7.37 -3.90 8.30
CA VAL A 131 -8.06 -2.65 7.95
C VAL A 131 -7.96 -1.62 9.08
N THR A 132 -8.17 -2.05 10.33
CA THR A 132 -8.06 -1.18 11.51
C THR A 132 -6.67 -0.59 11.64
N ARG A 133 -5.63 -1.42 11.43
CA ARG A 133 -4.25 -0.94 11.48
C ARG A 133 -3.95 0.03 10.33
N LEU A 134 -4.35 -0.29 9.11
CA LEU A 134 -4.14 0.59 7.95
C LEU A 134 -4.80 1.95 8.17
N ARG A 135 -6.05 1.96 8.66
CA ARG A 135 -6.78 3.17 9.03
C ARG A 135 -5.96 4.03 9.99
N LYS A 136 -5.50 3.44 11.10
CA LYS A 136 -4.68 4.15 12.10
C LYS A 136 -3.38 4.73 11.53
N GLU A 137 -2.66 3.97 10.70
CA GLU A 137 -1.42 4.45 10.08
C GLU A 137 -1.68 5.64 9.13
N PHE A 138 -2.72 5.56 8.30
CA PHE A 138 -3.06 6.65 7.38
C PHE A 138 -3.64 7.89 8.08
N GLU A 139 -4.35 7.73 9.19
CA GLU A 139 -4.74 8.83 10.08
C GLU A 139 -3.50 9.53 10.67
N MET A 140 -2.52 8.77 11.15
CA MET A 140 -1.26 9.34 11.69
C MET A 140 -0.45 10.09 10.62
N ILE A 141 -0.50 9.63 9.37
CA ILE A 141 0.13 10.31 8.22
C ILE A 141 -0.67 11.57 7.80
N GLY A 142 -1.96 11.62 8.14
CA GLY A 142 -2.86 12.76 7.85
C GLY A 142 -3.36 12.78 6.41
N VAL A 143 -3.60 11.60 5.81
CA VAL A 143 -4.11 11.46 4.43
C VAL A 143 -5.56 10.95 4.37
N ILE A 144 -6.14 10.59 5.52
CA ILE A 144 -7.56 10.31 5.72
C ILE A 144 -8.07 11.02 6.96
#